data_AF-A0A949M111-F1
#
_entry.id   AF-A0A949M111-F1
#
_cell.length_a   1.000
_cell.length_b   1.000
_cell.length_c   1.000
_cell.angle_alpha   90.00
_cell.angle_beta   90.00
_cell.angle_gamma   90.00
#
_symmetry.space_group_name_H-M   'P 1'
#
loop_
_entity.id
_entity.type
_entity.pdbx_description
1 polymer ?
#
loop_
_entity_poly.entity_id
_entity_poly.type
_entity_poly.pdbx_seq_one_letter_code
_entity_poly.pdbx_strand_id
1 'polypeptide(L)'
;MTPTADHRSRPVLARRLLLAGTGAILLVGTVACSTDSLRRTADTTSTTTEAPATTVAPTTTIDPATLPQTEEKPTTTGDGFGRRMMALATAIITDDHSAGLPAFFPVEAYKQVKKNTDPAADWRNRLIAEFDVDTSAAHAQLGTGASSAVFLGADVPDAAVWVKPGEEYNLIGYWRVYGTKLRFDVGGTTRVIPVSSLISWRGQWYVVHLGAIR
;
A
#
# COMPACT_ATOMS: atom_id res chain seq x y z
N MET A 1 26.22 -35.47 52.89
CA MET A 1 24.76 -35.67 52.96
C MET A 1 24.20 -35.57 51.55
N THR A 2 23.93 -36.73 50.96
CA THR A 2 23.21 -37.02 49.70
C THR A 2 21.70 -36.76 49.85
N PRO A 3 20.83 -36.88 48.80
CA PRO A 3 21.03 -37.28 47.38
C PRO A 3 20.45 -36.23 46.38
N THR A 4 20.62 -36.19 45.04
CA THR A 4 20.62 -37.14 43.90
C THR A 4 19.27 -37.81 43.58
N ALA A 5 18.58 -37.33 42.53
CA ALA A 5 17.66 -38.05 41.63
C ALA A 5 17.41 -37.10 40.44
N ASP A 6 17.77 -37.34 39.18
CA ASP A 6 17.62 -38.46 38.24
C ASP A 6 16.18 -38.78 37.77
N HIS A 7 16.11 -38.88 36.44
CA HIS A 7 15.25 -39.70 35.59
C HIS A 7 13.88 -39.24 35.07
N ARG A 8 13.91 -39.02 33.74
CA ARG A 8 13.06 -39.61 32.68
C ARG A 8 11.53 -39.48 32.80
N SER A 9 10.90 -39.00 31.72
CA SER A 9 10.32 -39.90 30.70
C SER A 9 9.59 -39.13 29.59
N ARG A 10 9.89 -39.49 28.33
CA ARG A 10 9.02 -39.28 27.15
C ARG A 10 8.20 -40.57 26.93
N PRO A 11 7.01 -40.47 26.34
CA PRO A 11 6.55 -41.36 25.26
C PRO A 11 6.18 -40.50 24.03
N VAL A 12 6.56 -40.74 22.77
CA VAL A 12 6.44 -41.89 21.84
C VAL A 12 5.01 -42.23 21.41
N LEU A 13 4.72 -41.84 20.16
CA LEU A 13 3.83 -42.37 19.11
C LEU A 13 2.35 -42.69 19.38
N ALA A 14 1.49 -42.15 18.50
CA ALA A 14 0.45 -42.96 17.84
C ALA A 14 0.21 -42.48 16.40
N ARG A 15 0.10 -43.46 15.50
CA ARG A 15 0.01 -43.38 14.04
C ARG A 15 -1.24 -44.19 13.63
N ARG A 16 -2.15 -43.63 12.81
CA ARG A 16 -3.16 -44.33 11.97
C ARG A 16 -3.55 -43.36 10.84
N LEU A 17 -3.27 -43.53 9.54
CA LEU A 17 -3.54 -44.56 8.52
C LEU A 17 -4.98 -44.54 7.93
N LEU A 18 -5.02 -44.12 6.65
CA LEU A 18 -5.95 -44.39 5.52
C LEU A 18 -7.48 -44.22 5.64
N LEU A 19 -8.07 -43.58 4.62
CA LEU A 19 -9.03 -44.25 3.72
C LEU A 19 -9.11 -43.54 2.34
N ALA A 20 -9.18 -44.36 1.29
CA ALA A 20 -9.37 -44.00 -0.11
C ALA A 20 -10.86 -43.72 -0.44
N GLY A 21 -11.12 -43.01 -1.54
CA GLY A 21 -12.47 -42.81 -2.07
C GLY A 21 -12.46 -42.43 -3.55
N THR A 22 -12.51 -43.44 -4.40
CA THR A 22 -12.72 -43.40 -5.85
C THR A 22 -14.18 -43.02 -6.17
N GLY A 23 -14.44 -42.28 -7.25
CA GLY A 23 -15.81 -42.06 -7.74
C GLY A 23 -15.88 -41.24 -9.02
N ALA A 24 -15.71 -41.89 -10.17
CA ALA A 24 -16.06 -41.36 -11.48
C ALA A 24 -17.57 -41.59 -11.73
N ILE A 25 -18.29 -40.57 -12.20
CA ILE A 25 -19.59 -40.75 -12.86
C ILE A 25 -19.59 -39.94 -14.17
N LEU A 26 -19.72 -40.70 -15.24
CA LEU A 26 -19.97 -40.31 -16.62
C LEU A 26 -21.48 -40.07 -16.79
N LEU A 27 -21.91 -38.98 -17.42
CA LEU A 27 -23.27 -38.82 -17.92
C LEU A 27 -23.23 -38.27 -19.34
N VAL A 28 -23.57 -39.16 -20.28
CA VAL A 28 -23.87 -38.90 -21.69
C VAL A 28 -25.36 -38.59 -21.80
N GLY A 29 -25.73 -37.56 -22.55
CA GLY A 29 -27.11 -37.25 -22.91
C GLY A 29 -27.16 -36.35 -24.14
N THR A 30 -27.75 -36.85 -25.21
CA THR A 30 -27.71 -36.40 -26.61
C THR A 30 -28.98 -35.65 -27.06
N VAL A 31 -28.89 -35.03 -28.27
CA VAL A 31 -29.98 -34.65 -29.23
C VAL A 31 -30.67 -33.29 -28.92
N ALA A 32 -31.02 -32.36 -29.84
CA ALA A 32 -31.18 -32.30 -31.30
C ALA A 32 -31.15 -30.85 -31.87
N CYS A 33 -30.89 -30.78 -33.18
CA CYS A 33 -31.42 -29.93 -34.26
C CYS A 33 -31.71 -28.42 -34.08
N SER A 34 -30.92 -27.66 -34.84
CA SER A 34 -31.32 -26.75 -35.93
C SER A 34 -32.35 -25.65 -35.68
N THR A 35 -31.86 -24.41 -35.73
CA THR A 35 -32.65 -23.24 -36.15
C THR A 35 -31.94 -22.49 -37.28
N ASP A 36 -32.53 -22.66 -38.45
CA ASP A 36 -32.72 -21.72 -39.55
C ASP A 36 -31.98 -20.37 -39.46
N SER A 37 -30.92 -20.21 -40.25
CA SER A 37 -30.28 -18.91 -40.48
C SER A 37 -30.94 -18.21 -41.65
N LEU A 38 -31.95 -17.40 -41.36
CA LEU A 38 -32.53 -16.46 -42.32
C LEU A 38 -31.51 -15.35 -42.64
N ARG A 39 -30.99 -15.42 -43.87
CA ARG A 39 -30.20 -14.40 -44.54
C ARG A 39 -30.97 -13.07 -44.55
N ARG A 40 -30.57 -12.12 -43.70
CA ARG A 40 -30.99 -10.72 -43.78
C ARG A 40 -29.86 -9.91 -44.42
N THR A 41 -30.02 -9.59 -45.70
CA THR A 41 -29.24 -8.58 -46.39
C THR A 41 -29.54 -7.22 -45.77
N ALA A 42 -28.60 -6.72 -44.96
CA ALA A 42 -28.58 -5.32 -44.55
C ALA A 42 -27.64 -4.56 -45.47
N ASP A 43 -28.24 -3.77 -46.36
CA ASP A 43 -27.56 -2.75 -47.15
C ASP A 43 -26.98 -1.73 -46.17
N THR A 44 -25.64 -1.71 -46.03
CA THR A 44 -24.97 -0.80 -45.09
C THR A 44 -24.22 0.26 -45.89
N THR A 45 -24.90 1.39 -46.08
CA THR A 45 -24.30 2.66 -46.51
C THR A 45 -23.14 3.00 -45.60
N SER A 46 -21.91 2.95 -46.13
CA SER A 46 -20.70 3.35 -45.43
C SER A 46 -20.57 4.87 -45.42
N THR A 47 -21.13 5.53 -44.40
CA THR A 47 -20.82 6.93 -44.10
C THR A 47 -19.56 6.95 -43.24
N THR A 48 -18.43 7.34 -43.83
CA THR A 48 -17.18 7.57 -43.08
C THR A 48 -17.33 8.88 -42.30
N THR A 49 -17.63 8.77 -41.01
CA THR A 49 -17.55 9.90 -40.07
C THR A 49 -16.09 10.08 -39.68
N GLU A 50 -15.46 11.14 -40.16
CA GLU A 50 -14.15 11.59 -39.71
C GLU A 50 -14.23 11.95 -38.22
N ALA A 51 -13.47 11.21 -37.40
CA ALA A 51 -13.40 11.45 -35.97
C ALA A 51 -12.69 12.79 -35.72
N PRO A 52 -13.24 13.69 -34.88
CA PRO A 52 -12.54 14.91 -34.53
C PRO A 52 -11.25 14.56 -33.79
N ALA A 53 -10.12 15.04 -34.30
CA ALA A 53 -8.84 14.94 -33.61
C ALA A 53 -8.91 15.76 -32.31
N THR A 54 -9.08 15.08 -31.18
CA THR A 54 -8.99 15.69 -29.86
C THR A 54 -7.56 16.16 -29.63
N THR A 55 -7.31 17.44 -29.90
CA THR A 55 -6.09 18.12 -29.45
C THR A 55 -6.16 18.21 -27.92
N VAL A 56 -5.42 17.34 -27.24
CA VAL A 56 -5.26 17.39 -25.79
C VAL A 56 -4.40 18.61 -25.48
N ALA A 57 -4.99 19.64 -24.86
CA ALA A 57 -4.22 20.79 -24.38
C ALA A 57 -3.17 20.31 -23.35
N PRO A 58 -1.93 20.83 -23.38
CA PRO A 58 -0.95 20.49 -22.37
C PRO A 58 -1.36 21.12 -21.04
N THR A 59 -1.76 20.30 -20.08
CA THR A 59 -1.95 20.74 -18.70
C THR A 59 -0.57 20.81 -18.03
N THR A 60 0.06 21.97 -18.02
CA THR A 60 1.23 22.22 -17.16
C THR A 60 0.75 22.33 -15.72
N THR A 61 0.57 21.19 -15.06
CA THR A 61 0.34 21.14 -13.62
C THR A 61 1.66 21.34 -12.91
N ILE A 62 1.80 22.44 -12.16
CA ILE A 62 2.96 22.69 -11.29
C ILE A 62 3.01 21.57 -10.23
N ASP A 63 4.20 21.03 -9.98
CA ASP A 63 4.40 20.05 -8.92
C ASP A 63 4.15 20.72 -7.55
N PRO A 64 3.14 20.29 -6.78
CA PRO A 64 2.84 20.86 -5.47
C PRO A 64 4.01 20.76 -4.47
N ALA A 65 4.95 19.82 -4.66
CA ALA A 65 6.13 19.69 -3.81
C ALA A 65 7.11 20.87 -3.97
N THR A 66 7.06 21.59 -5.09
CA THR A 66 7.89 22.79 -5.34
C THR A 66 7.29 24.09 -4.81
N LEU A 67 6.01 24.06 -4.41
CA LEU A 67 5.33 25.22 -3.84
C LEU A 67 5.62 25.33 -2.34
N PRO A 68 5.64 26.54 -1.75
CA PRO A 68 5.83 26.72 -0.32
C PRO A 68 4.80 25.94 0.51
N GLN A 69 5.19 25.53 1.71
CA GLN A 69 4.30 24.90 2.67
C GLN A 69 3.12 25.80 3.06
N THR A 70 1.98 25.20 3.41
CA THR A 70 0.86 25.87 4.07
C THR A 70 0.62 25.29 5.47
N GLU A 71 -0.10 26.04 6.31
CA GLU A 71 -0.49 25.58 7.65
C GLU A 71 -1.83 24.81 7.66
N GLU A 72 -2.36 24.47 6.48
CA GLU A 72 -3.61 23.72 6.36
C GLU A 72 -3.46 22.33 6.99
N LYS A 73 -4.27 22.04 8.03
CA LYS A 73 -4.30 20.71 8.68
C LYS A 73 -4.84 19.69 7.67
N PRO A 74 -4.08 18.63 7.32
CA PRO A 74 -4.56 17.68 6.34
C PRO A 74 -5.76 16.86 6.83
N THR A 75 -6.65 16.54 5.91
CA THR A 75 -7.75 15.60 6.15
C THR A 75 -7.27 14.16 5.99
N THR A 76 -7.91 13.24 6.72
CA THR A 76 -7.74 11.78 6.59
C THR A 76 -8.82 11.17 5.69
N THR A 77 -9.59 12.03 5.03
CA THR A 77 -10.67 11.71 4.11
C THR A 77 -10.42 12.41 2.78
N GLY A 78 -10.82 11.77 1.67
CA GLY A 78 -10.69 12.30 0.31
C GLY A 78 -9.69 11.55 -0.56
N ASP A 79 -9.80 11.76 -1.87
CA ASP A 79 -9.12 10.96 -2.91
C ASP A 79 -7.60 11.01 -2.81
N GLY A 80 -7.03 12.18 -2.49
CA GLY A 80 -5.58 12.34 -2.37
C GLY A 80 -4.99 11.45 -1.27
N PHE A 81 -5.61 11.48 -0.09
CA PHE A 81 -5.20 10.62 1.02
C PHE A 81 -5.42 9.14 0.69
N GLY A 82 -6.58 8.78 0.15
CA GLY A 82 -6.91 7.41 -0.24
C GLY A 82 -5.91 6.83 -1.25
N ARG A 83 -5.56 7.58 -2.30
CA ARG A 83 -4.57 7.16 -3.31
C ARG A 83 -3.19 6.93 -2.71
N ARG A 84 -2.73 7.80 -1.80
CA ARG A 84 -1.43 7.62 -1.13
C ARG A 84 -1.42 6.40 -0.20
N MET A 85 -2.46 6.21 0.60
CA MET A 85 -2.53 5.02 1.45
C MET A 85 -2.65 3.73 0.63
N MET A 86 -3.35 3.76 -0.51
CA MET A 86 -3.41 2.64 -1.45
C MET A 86 -2.05 2.37 -2.11
N ALA A 87 -1.29 3.40 -2.48
CA ALA A 87 0.06 3.25 -3.02
C ALA A 87 1.00 2.58 -2.01
N LEU A 88 0.98 3.03 -0.74
CA LEU A 88 1.73 2.38 0.33
C LEU A 88 1.27 0.94 0.55
N ALA A 89 -0.04 0.69 0.59
CA ALA A 89 -0.59 -0.66 0.73
C ALA A 89 -0.15 -1.57 -0.42
N THR A 90 -0.12 -1.06 -1.66
CA THR A 90 0.36 -1.80 -2.83
C THR A 90 1.80 -2.23 -2.64
N ALA A 91 2.69 -1.30 -2.26
CA ALA A 91 4.09 -1.61 -1.99
C ALA A 91 4.27 -2.70 -0.94
N ILE A 92 3.50 -2.64 0.15
CA ILE A 92 3.52 -3.64 1.22
C ILE A 92 2.97 -4.99 0.72
N ILE A 93 1.91 -5.02 -0.09
CA ILE A 93 1.31 -6.25 -0.59
C ILE A 93 2.25 -6.97 -1.56
N THR A 94 2.90 -6.21 -2.44
CA THR A 94 3.73 -6.75 -3.54
C THR A 94 5.21 -6.83 -3.22
N ASP A 95 5.66 -6.28 -2.09
CA ASP A 95 7.07 -6.04 -1.76
C ASP A 95 7.80 -5.24 -2.86
N ASP A 96 7.07 -4.33 -3.51
CA ASP A 96 7.61 -3.40 -4.52
C ASP A 96 7.62 -1.99 -3.93
N HIS A 97 8.76 -1.58 -3.40
CA HIS A 97 8.91 -0.30 -2.70
C HIS A 97 8.60 0.89 -3.60
N SER A 98 8.88 0.76 -4.91
CA SER A 98 8.65 1.84 -5.88
C SER A 98 7.18 2.22 -6.00
N ALA A 99 6.27 1.25 -5.83
CA ALA A 99 4.82 1.48 -5.85
C ALA A 99 4.36 2.39 -4.70
N GLY A 100 5.14 2.49 -3.61
CA GLY A 100 4.82 3.25 -2.40
C GLY A 100 5.31 4.69 -2.44
N LEU A 101 6.19 5.05 -3.38
CA LEU A 101 6.78 6.39 -3.47
C LEU A 101 5.77 7.54 -3.56
N PRO A 102 4.60 7.41 -4.21
CA PRO A 102 3.58 8.47 -4.19
C PRO A 102 3.05 8.79 -2.79
N ALA A 103 3.14 7.84 -1.85
CA ALA A 103 2.75 8.03 -0.45
C ALA A 103 3.85 8.66 0.40
N PHE A 104 5.10 8.55 -0.05
CA PHE A 104 6.28 9.01 0.66
C PHE A 104 6.45 10.52 0.55
N PHE A 105 7.04 11.15 1.56
CA PHE A 105 7.24 12.58 1.58
C PHE A 105 8.16 13.03 0.42
N PRO A 106 7.72 13.96 -0.44
CA PRO A 106 8.42 14.24 -1.69
C PRO A 106 9.73 15.01 -1.47
N VAL A 107 10.74 14.71 -2.28
CA VAL A 107 12.10 15.27 -2.15
C VAL A 107 12.14 16.79 -2.24
N GLU A 108 11.34 17.41 -3.12
CA GLU A 108 11.33 18.87 -3.27
C GLU A 108 10.67 19.58 -2.08
N ALA A 109 9.74 18.92 -1.37
CA ALA A 109 9.25 19.42 -0.09
C ALA A 109 10.31 19.23 1.01
N TYR A 110 10.99 18.09 1.02
CA TYR A 110 12.04 17.78 2.00
C TYR A 110 13.19 18.79 2.00
N LYS A 111 13.63 19.18 0.80
CA LYS A 111 14.63 20.26 0.61
C LYS A 111 14.24 21.59 1.24
N GLN A 112 12.95 21.91 1.28
CA GLN A 112 12.45 23.13 1.90
C GLN A 112 12.31 22.98 3.42
N VAL A 113 12.00 21.78 3.90
CA VAL A 113 11.80 21.49 5.33
C VAL A 113 13.12 21.41 6.09
N LYS A 114 14.11 20.67 5.61
CA LYS A 114 15.27 20.33 6.43
C LYS A 114 16.37 21.38 6.42
N LYS A 115 16.97 21.57 7.59
CA LYS A 115 18.22 22.29 7.77
C LYS A 115 19.39 21.30 7.76
N ASN A 116 19.76 20.78 6.59
CA ASN A 116 20.94 19.93 6.39
C ASN A 116 21.75 20.36 5.15
N THR A 117 22.98 19.89 5.05
CA THR A 117 23.94 20.31 4.01
C THR A 117 23.52 19.85 2.61
N ASP A 118 23.01 18.62 2.49
CA ASP A 118 22.51 18.05 1.24
C ASP A 118 21.19 17.29 1.48
N PRO A 119 20.06 18.00 1.49
CA PRO A 119 18.75 17.38 1.73
C PRO A 119 18.39 16.32 0.69
N ALA A 120 18.84 16.48 -0.56
CA ALA A 120 18.51 15.53 -1.63
C ALA A 120 19.24 14.20 -1.43
N ALA A 121 20.53 14.25 -1.08
CA ALA A 121 21.30 13.05 -0.76
C ALA A 121 20.78 12.37 0.51
N ASP A 122 20.45 13.12 1.56
CA ASP A 122 19.89 12.55 2.79
C ASP A 122 18.54 11.87 2.54
N TRP A 123 17.65 12.50 1.78
CA TRP A 123 16.37 11.91 1.38
C TRP A 123 16.56 10.59 0.62
N ARG A 124 17.41 10.59 -0.41
CA ARG A 124 17.61 9.41 -1.26
C ARG A 124 18.35 8.28 -0.56
N ASN A 125 19.40 8.61 0.19
CA ASN A 125 20.32 7.61 0.71
C ASN A 125 19.89 7.08 2.09
N ARG A 126 19.22 7.91 2.90
CA ARG A 126 18.75 7.51 4.22
C ARG A 126 17.24 7.25 4.19
N LEU A 127 16.43 8.26 3.90
CA LEU A 127 14.97 8.14 4.05
C LEU A 127 14.35 7.09 3.12
N ILE A 128 14.76 7.03 1.86
CA ILE A 128 14.28 5.99 0.94
C ILE A 128 14.82 4.61 1.33
N ALA A 129 16.10 4.48 1.69
CA ALA A 129 16.65 3.20 2.13
C ALA A 129 15.93 2.67 3.39
N GLU A 130 15.51 3.56 4.30
CA GLU A 130 14.72 3.18 5.47
C GLU A 130 13.29 2.82 5.10
N PHE A 131 12.68 3.53 4.17
CA PHE A 131 11.36 3.21 3.64
C PHE A 131 11.34 1.82 2.99
N ASP A 132 12.36 1.47 2.21
CA ASP A 132 12.53 0.15 1.59
C ASP A 132 12.62 -0.95 2.66
N VAL A 133 13.46 -0.74 3.68
CA VAL A 133 13.59 -1.69 4.81
C VAL A 133 12.26 -1.85 5.55
N ASP A 134 11.57 -0.75 5.85
CA ASP A 134 10.33 -0.80 6.61
C ASP A 134 9.18 -1.41 5.82
N THR A 135 9.09 -1.15 4.51
CA THR A 135 8.05 -1.73 3.64
C THR A 135 8.24 -3.22 3.45
N SER A 136 9.47 -3.72 3.31
CA SER A 136 9.73 -5.16 3.34
C SER A 136 9.42 -5.78 4.71
N ALA A 137 9.73 -5.09 5.81
CA ALA A 137 9.36 -5.56 7.13
C ALA A 137 7.83 -5.62 7.32
N ALA A 138 7.10 -4.65 6.77
CA ALA A 138 5.64 -4.64 6.73
C ALA A 138 5.07 -5.78 5.85
N HIS A 139 5.67 -6.04 4.69
CA HIS A 139 5.30 -7.18 3.83
C HIS A 139 5.43 -8.50 4.60
N ALA A 140 6.55 -8.70 5.27
CA ALA A 140 6.79 -9.89 6.08
C ALA A 140 5.75 -10.10 7.19
N GLN A 141 5.20 -9.01 7.76
CA GLN A 141 4.12 -9.08 8.76
C GLN A 141 2.77 -9.56 8.19
N LEU A 142 2.54 -9.42 6.88
CA LEU A 142 1.37 -10.03 6.21
C LEU A 142 1.53 -11.55 6.07
N GLY A 143 2.76 -12.05 6.12
CA GLY A 143 3.08 -13.48 6.07
C GLY A 143 2.86 -14.10 4.68
N THR A 144 2.70 -15.41 4.61
CA THR A 144 2.62 -16.16 3.34
C THR A 144 1.39 -15.83 2.49
N GLY A 145 0.39 -15.14 3.06
CA GLY A 145 -0.82 -14.70 2.35
C GLY A 145 -0.71 -13.28 1.77
N ALA A 146 0.45 -12.62 1.86
CA ALA A 146 0.64 -11.21 1.49
C ALA A 146 0.11 -10.89 0.09
N SER A 147 0.41 -11.73 -0.91
CA SER A 147 -0.01 -11.51 -2.30
C SER A 147 -1.54 -11.56 -2.53
N SER A 148 -2.29 -12.08 -1.55
CA SER A 148 -3.76 -12.12 -1.55
C SER A 148 -4.39 -11.13 -0.57
N ALA A 149 -3.57 -10.33 0.10
CA ALA A 149 -4.06 -9.38 1.10
C ALA A 149 -4.89 -8.28 0.45
N VAL A 150 -5.98 -7.91 1.12
CA VAL A 150 -6.87 -6.82 0.69
C VAL A 150 -6.69 -5.64 1.62
N PHE A 151 -6.37 -4.47 1.08
CA PHE A 151 -6.28 -3.25 1.87
C PHE A 151 -7.67 -2.78 2.33
N LEU A 152 -7.85 -2.63 3.64
CA LEU A 152 -9.13 -2.25 4.26
C LEU A 152 -9.20 -0.76 4.66
N GLY A 153 -8.07 -0.05 4.63
CA GLY A 153 -7.99 1.37 4.97
C GLY A 153 -6.91 1.70 5.99
N ALA A 154 -6.79 3.00 6.28
CA ALA A 154 -5.85 3.56 7.24
C ALA A 154 -6.60 4.27 8.37
N ASP A 155 -6.23 3.97 9.61
CA ASP A 155 -6.75 4.65 10.80
C ASP A 155 -5.68 5.62 11.29
N VAL A 156 -5.95 6.92 11.20
CA VAL A 156 -5.05 7.99 11.63
C VAL A 156 -5.61 8.59 12.92
N PRO A 157 -4.84 8.61 14.03
CA PRO A 157 -5.30 9.23 15.27
C PRO A 157 -5.59 10.73 15.11
N ASP A 158 -6.62 11.25 15.78
CA ASP A 158 -6.82 12.71 15.89
C ASP A 158 -5.91 13.31 16.96
N ALA A 159 -4.60 13.19 16.71
CA ALA A 159 -3.53 13.66 17.59
C ALA A 159 -2.45 14.41 16.80
N ALA A 160 -2.82 14.96 15.64
CA ALA A 160 -1.91 15.73 14.82
C ALA A 160 -1.51 17.04 15.51
N VAL A 161 -0.21 17.32 15.51
CA VAL A 161 0.39 18.53 16.09
C VAL A 161 1.13 19.33 15.04
N TRP A 162 1.09 20.66 15.14
CA TRP A 162 1.93 21.53 14.34
C TRP A 162 3.33 21.58 14.94
N VAL A 163 4.31 21.09 14.18
CA VAL A 163 5.74 21.20 14.50
C VAL A 163 6.20 22.59 14.08
N LYS A 164 6.80 23.34 15.01
CA LYS A 164 7.21 24.73 14.73
C LYS A 164 8.54 24.77 13.97
N PRO A 165 8.78 25.82 13.17
CA PRO A 165 10.12 26.09 12.64
C PRO A 165 11.19 26.06 13.75
N GLY A 166 12.34 25.44 13.47
CA GLY A 166 13.43 25.25 14.42
C GLY A 166 13.35 23.98 15.27
N GLU A 167 12.17 23.36 15.39
CA GLU A 167 12.04 22.03 15.99
C GLU A 167 12.52 20.94 15.00
N GLU A 168 13.01 19.82 15.52
CA GLU A 168 13.46 18.66 14.72
C GLU A 168 14.48 19.00 13.60
N TYR A 169 15.28 20.06 13.78
CA TYR A 169 16.22 20.57 12.78
C TYR A 169 15.54 20.99 11.46
N ASN A 170 14.34 21.57 11.55
CA ASN A 170 13.57 22.03 10.40
C ASN A 170 13.61 23.55 10.24
N LEU A 171 13.60 24.02 8.99
CA LEU A 171 13.55 25.43 8.61
C LEU A 171 12.13 26.00 8.68
N ILE A 172 11.12 25.15 8.43
CA ILE A 172 9.70 25.51 8.35
C ILE A 172 8.85 24.49 9.11
N GLY A 173 7.60 24.85 9.41
CA GLY A 173 6.68 23.98 10.14
C GLY A 173 5.90 23.00 9.26
N TYR A 174 5.28 22.01 9.89
CA TYR A 174 4.34 21.07 9.28
C TYR A 174 3.46 20.42 10.36
N TRP A 175 2.31 19.89 9.97
CA TRP A 175 1.56 18.97 10.81
C TRP A 175 2.23 17.60 10.83
N ARG A 176 2.27 16.97 12.01
CA ARG A 176 2.78 15.62 12.23
C ARG A 176 1.77 14.83 13.04
N VAL A 177 1.58 13.55 12.71
CA VAL A 177 0.84 12.61 13.53
C VAL A 177 1.59 11.29 13.63
N TYR A 178 1.50 10.65 14.79
CA TYR A 178 2.10 9.33 15.05
C TYR A 178 1.03 8.25 15.19
N GLY A 179 1.45 6.99 15.02
CA GLY A 179 0.63 5.83 15.38
C GLY A 179 -0.52 5.55 14.42
N THR A 180 -0.37 5.93 13.15
CA THR A 180 -1.26 5.51 12.07
C THR A 180 -1.23 3.99 11.92
N LYS A 181 -2.35 3.38 11.57
CA LYS A 181 -2.49 1.93 11.40
C LYS A 181 -3.08 1.62 10.03
N LEU A 182 -2.41 0.79 9.26
CA LEU A 182 -2.97 0.21 8.04
C LEU A 182 -3.63 -1.13 8.38
N ARG A 183 -4.84 -1.35 7.88
CA ARG A 183 -5.58 -2.61 8.05
C ARG A 183 -5.61 -3.38 6.75
N PHE A 184 -5.34 -4.67 6.83
CA PHE A 184 -5.38 -5.59 5.70
C PHE A 184 -6.23 -6.81 6.09
N ASP A 185 -7.05 -7.32 5.18
CA ASP A 185 -7.57 -8.68 5.29
C ASP A 185 -6.57 -9.64 4.66
N VAL A 186 -6.18 -10.68 5.40
CA VAL A 186 -5.34 -11.77 4.89
C VAL A 186 -6.05 -13.08 5.15
N GLY A 187 -6.80 -13.56 4.16
CA GLY A 187 -7.57 -14.80 4.26
C GLY A 187 -8.63 -14.76 5.37
N GLY A 188 -9.34 -13.64 5.52
CA GLY A 188 -10.37 -13.46 6.56
C GLY A 188 -9.82 -13.05 7.93
N THR A 189 -8.50 -12.85 8.06
CA THR A 189 -7.87 -12.34 9.29
C THR A 189 -7.38 -10.92 9.08
N THR A 190 -7.88 -9.98 9.90
CA THR A 190 -7.36 -8.61 9.90
C THR A 190 -5.92 -8.56 10.43
N ARG A 191 -4.99 -8.13 9.60
CA ARG A 191 -3.62 -7.73 9.97
C ARG A 191 -3.55 -6.22 10.11
N VAL A 192 -2.80 -5.77 11.11
CA VAL A 192 -2.58 -4.34 11.38
C VAL A 192 -1.09 -4.04 11.25
N ILE A 193 -0.74 -3.14 10.35
CA ILE A 193 0.63 -2.68 10.13
C ILE A 193 0.75 -1.25 10.66
N PRO A 194 1.69 -0.95 11.57
CA PRO A 194 1.90 0.40 12.05
C PRO A 194 2.59 1.27 10.99
N VAL A 195 2.19 2.53 10.94
CA VAL A 195 2.92 3.62 10.27
C VAL A 195 3.31 4.59 11.36
N SER A 196 4.61 4.66 11.65
CA SER A 196 5.12 5.42 12.78
C SER A 196 4.80 6.90 12.67
N SER A 197 5.05 7.54 11.52
CA SER A 197 4.81 8.97 11.35
C SER A 197 4.27 9.37 9.98
N LEU A 198 3.24 10.22 9.99
CA LEU A 198 2.85 11.03 8.85
C LEU A 198 3.22 12.50 9.09
N ILE A 199 3.65 13.20 8.04
CA ILE A 199 3.84 14.66 8.04
C ILE A 199 3.08 15.31 6.89
N SER A 200 2.76 16.59 7.03
CA SER A 200 2.00 17.31 6.02
C SER A 200 2.85 18.04 4.99
N TRP A 201 2.39 18.05 3.75
CA TRP A 201 2.72 19.11 2.79
C TRP A 201 1.44 19.65 2.18
N ARG A 202 1.20 20.95 2.32
CA ARG A 202 0.10 21.70 1.72
C ARG A 202 -1.27 21.02 1.90
N GLY A 203 -1.64 20.76 3.16
CA GLY A 203 -2.93 20.11 3.48
C GLY A 203 -3.00 18.62 3.12
N GLN A 204 -1.90 17.96 2.79
CA GLN A 204 -1.86 16.53 2.43
C GLN A 204 -0.92 15.74 3.34
N TRP A 205 -1.36 14.57 3.80
CA TRP A 205 -0.53 13.64 4.58
C TRP A 205 0.41 12.81 3.69
N TYR A 206 1.66 12.67 4.12
CA TYR A 206 2.68 11.80 3.55
C TYR A 206 3.38 10.99 4.63
N VAL A 207 3.88 9.83 4.24
CA VAL A 207 4.63 8.91 5.09
C VAL A 207 6.10 9.31 5.12
N VAL A 208 6.74 9.18 6.28
CA VAL A 208 8.21 9.32 6.40
C VAL A 208 8.83 8.08 7.04
N HIS A 209 8.17 7.50 8.04
CA HIS A 209 8.63 6.30 8.73
C HIS A 209 7.45 5.36 8.98
N LEU A 210 7.65 4.08 8.70
CA LEU A 210 6.72 3.03 9.12
C LEU A 210 7.22 2.39 10.43
N GLY A 211 8.51 2.10 10.49
CA GLY A 211 9.22 1.55 11.63
C GLY A 211 9.86 2.61 12.53
N ALA A 212 10.89 2.21 13.27
CA ALA A 212 11.58 3.09 14.21
C ALA A 212 12.22 4.29 13.49
N ILE A 213 12.05 5.48 14.09
CA ILE A 213 12.67 6.72 13.60
C ILE A 213 14.16 6.70 13.94
N ARG A 214 15.02 6.93 12.95
CA ARG A 214 16.47 6.85 13.06
C ARG A 214 17.19 7.88 12.20
#